data_AF-A0A0L6CQV4-F1
#
_entry.id   AF-A0A0L6CQV4-F1
#
_cell.length_a   1.000
_cell.length_b   1.000
_cell.length_c   1.000
_cell.angle_alpha   90.00
_cell.angle_beta   90.00
_cell.angle_gamma   90.00
#
_symmetry.space_group_name_H-M   'P 1'
#
loop_
_entity.id
_entity.type
_entity.pdbx_description
1 polymer ?
#
loop_
_entity_poly.entity_id
_entity_poly.type
_entity_poly.pdbx_seq_one_letter_code
_entity_poly.pdbx_strand_id
1 'polypeptide(L)'
;MTRLLALLGLIFITACTNPNDLDEAPAYLGNFQLGHNVVVAPNLTKGPASREASQEEWVAAVTEAMTDRFTRYQGSKLYHLGVSIEGYVLAVPGVPIVASPKSALILHVTAWDDAAGKKLNPEPHMVTVVESISGATFLGSGLTQSKEVQLQNLSRNAAKQIETWLVRQNQKFGWFEDDGVPASEKSDDELTRTAPAADETPAAGEAAARVESGDAPLTPAEQATAAVEIIEEPDVAPRVIE
;
A
#
# COMPACT_ATOMS: atom_id res chain seq x y z
N MET A 1 7.09 -40.95 30.54
CA MET A 1 6.80 -40.86 29.09
C MET A 1 5.82 -39.71 28.81
N THR A 2 6.07 -38.51 29.34
CA THR A 2 5.21 -37.32 29.16
C THR A 2 6.00 -36.06 28.82
N ARG A 3 7.34 -36.15 28.74
CA ARG A 3 8.22 -35.02 28.42
C ARG A 3 8.67 -34.96 26.96
N LEU A 4 8.22 -35.90 26.13
CA LEU A 4 8.52 -35.93 24.70
C LEU A 4 7.37 -35.40 23.81
N LEU A 5 6.19 -35.09 24.37
CA LEU A 5 5.06 -34.56 23.61
C LEU A 5 4.98 -33.02 23.60
N ALA A 6 5.90 -32.32 24.25
CA ALA A 6 5.89 -30.85 24.33
C ALA A 6 6.75 -30.16 23.24
N LEU A 7 7.07 -30.86 22.16
CA LEU A 7 8.00 -30.39 21.12
C LEU A 7 7.38 -30.33 19.72
N LEU A 8 6.05 -30.34 19.64
CA LEU A 8 5.30 -30.31 18.38
C LEU A 8 4.26 -29.17 18.41
N GLY A 9 4.72 -27.92 18.34
CA GLY A 9 3.80 -26.78 18.39
C GLY A 9 4.41 -25.42 18.13
N LEU A 10 5.55 -25.34 17.43
CA LEU A 10 6.15 -24.06 17.08
C LEU A 10 6.66 -24.08 15.65
N ILE A 11 5.73 -24.30 14.71
CA ILE A 11 5.96 -23.87 13.33
C ILE A 11 5.72 -22.35 13.35
N PHE A 12 6.77 -21.58 13.63
CA PHE A 12 6.78 -20.18 13.23
C PHE A 12 6.69 -20.18 11.71
N ILE A 13 5.50 -19.93 11.19
CA ILE A 13 5.34 -19.53 9.79
C ILE A 13 6.08 -18.19 9.70
N THR A 14 7.34 -18.23 9.33
CA THR A 14 8.03 -17.03 8.84
C THR A 14 7.21 -16.59 7.65
N ALA A 15 6.38 -15.55 7.81
CA ALA A 15 5.60 -14.99 6.73
C ALA A 15 6.58 -14.69 5.59
N CYS A 16 6.51 -15.48 4.52
CA CYS A 16 7.25 -15.17 3.32
C CYS A 16 6.80 -13.78 2.88
N THR A 17 7.74 -12.86 2.72
CA THR A 17 7.45 -11.50 2.23
C THR A 17 7.12 -11.56 0.73
N ASN A 18 5.99 -12.17 0.38
CA ASN A 18 5.47 -12.18 -0.97
C ASN A 18 4.77 -10.83 -1.22
N PRO A 19 5.27 -9.97 -2.12
CA PRO A 19 4.60 -8.71 -2.45
C PRO A 19 3.31 -8.90 -3.27
N ASN A 20 3.09 -10.08 -3.84
CA ASN A 20 1.94 -10.44 -4.66
C ASN A 20 0.95 -11.29 -3.84
N ASP A 21 0.50 -10.72 -2.71
CA ASP A 21 -0.44 -11.33 -1.75
C ASP A 21 -1.71 -10.46 -1.60
N LEU A 22 -2.02 -9.64 -2.61
CA LEU A 22 -3.16 -8.72 -2.57
C LEU A 22 -4.50 -9.45 -2.65
N ASP A 23 -4.51 -10.67 -3.19
CA ASP A 23 -5.61 -11.63 -3.25
C ASP A 23 -5.77 -12.45 -1.96
N GLU A 24 -4.81 -12.37 -1.04
CA GLU A 24 -4.90 -12.98 0.29
C GLU A 24 -5.47 -11.99 1.32
N ALA A 25 -5.93 -12.51 2.46
CA ALA A 25 -6.38 -11.68 3.56
C ALA A 25 -5.25 -10.73 4.04
N PRO A 26 -5.51 -9.43 4.24
CA PRO A 26 -4.49 -8.50 4.67
C PRO A 26 -3.96 -8.84 6.07
N ALA A 27 -2.67 -8.59 6.30
CA ALA A 27 -2.05 -8.84 7.61
C ALA A 27 -2.68 -7.95 8.69
N TYR A 28 -2.91 -8.47 9.89
CA TYR A 28 -3.58 -7.74 10.97
C TYR A 28 -2.88 -6.41 11.34
N LEU A 29 -3.63 -5.30 11.21
CA LEU A 29 -3.22 -3.95 11.62
C LEU A 29 -4.26 -3.31 12.56
N GLY A 30 -4.94 -4.10 13.38
CA GLY A 30 -5.93 -3.59 14.34
C GLY A 30 -6.98 -2.69 13.68
N ASN A 31 -7.20 -1.51 14.26
CA ASN A 31 -8.19 -0.51 13.84
C ASN A 31 -7.67 0.46 12.75
N PHE A 32 -6.61 0.09 12.03
CA PHE A 32 -6.03 0.94 10.99
C PHE A 32 -6.99 1.12 9.80
N GLN A 33 -7.16 2.36 9.36
CA GLN A 33 -7.69 2.72 8.05
C GLN A 33 -6.83 3.82 7.42
N LEU A 34 -6.53 3.67 6.12
CA LEU A 34 -5.73 4.65 5.39
C LEU A 34 -6.54 5.93 5.13
N GLY A 35 -6.08 7.06 5.65
CA GLY A 35 -6.61 8.38 5.35
C GLY A 35 -5.93 9.04 4.15
N HIS A 36 -4.65 9.41 4.29
CA HIS A 36 -3.87 10.03 3.22
C HIS A 36 -2.63 9.18 2.93
N ASN A 37 -2.41 8.94 1.64
CA ASN A 37 -1.22 8.32 1.09
C ASN A 37 -0.42 9.41 0.35
N VAL A 38 0.57 10.00 1.03
CA VAL A 38 1.36 11.11 0.48
C VAL A 38 2.73 10.58 0.08
N VAL A 39 2.94 10.42 -1.22
CA VAL A 39 4.23 10.00 -1.78
C VAL A 39 4.90 11.18 -2.48
N VAL A 40 6.14 11.45 -2.12
CA VAL A 40 6.98 12.51 -2.70
C VAL A 40 8.37 11.98 -2.99
N ALA A 41 9.16 12.70 -3.79
CA ALA A 41 10.51 12.29 -4.16
C ALA A 41 11.47 13.49 -4.29
N PRO A 42 11.56 14.37 -3.26
CA PRO A 42 12.31 15.62 -3.35
C PRO A 42 13.83 15.43 -3.45
N ASN A 43 14.35 14.29 -3.00
CA ASN A 43 15.79 13.99 -2.96
C ASN A 43 16.16 12.80 -3.85
N LEU A 44 15.32 12.45 -4.82
CA LEU A 44 15.45 11.22 -5.60
C LEU A 44 16.81 11.13 -6.31
N THR A 45 17.62 10.16 -5.90
CA THR A 45 18.96 9.93 -6.45
C THR A 45 19.02 8.61 -7.22
N LYS A 46 19.39 8.69 -8.49
CA LYS A 46 19.67 7.51 -9.30
C LYS A 46 21.06 6.94 -8.96
N GLY A 47 21.11 5.65 -8.65
CA GLY A 47 22.36 4.94 -8.40
C GLY A 47 23.19 4.64 -9.66
N PRO A 48 24.45 4.22 -9.50
CA PRO A 48 25.35 3.93 -10.61
C PRO A 48 24.83 2.75 -11.44
N ALA A 49 25.07 2.81 -12.76
CA ALA A 49 24.67 1.77 -13.72
C ALA A 49 23.18 1.38 -13.67
N SER A 50 22.32 2.33 -13.31
CA SER A 50 20.85 2.22 -13.34
C SER A 50 20.26 2.71 -14.67
N ARG A 51 19.12 2.15 -15.08
CA ARG A 51 18.24 2.79 -16.08
C ARG A 51 17.69 4.12 -15.54
N GLU A 52 17.25 4.98 -16.44
CA GLU A 52 16.51 6.20 -16.10
C GLU A 52 15.04 5.89 -15.78
N ALA A 53 14.51 6.58 -14.77
CA ALA A 53 13.09 6.66 -14.45
C ALA A 53 12.85 8.03 -13.82
N SER A 54 11.81 8.72 -14.28
CA SER A 54 11.47 10.06 -13.81
C SER A 54 10.95 10.05 -12.37
N GLN A 55 10.96 11.21 -11.74
CA GLN A 55 10.40 11.40 -10.41
C GLN A 55 8.90 11.07 -10.40
N GLU A 56 8.20 11.48 -11.45
CA GLU A 56 6.76 11.28 -11.62
C GLU A 56 6.41 9.80 -11.76
N GLU A 57 7.20 9.04 -12.52
CA GLU A 57 7.02 7.58 -12.66
C GLU A 57 7.16 6.87 -11.31
N TRP A 58 8.17 7.24 -10.51
CA TRP A 58 8.38 6.68 -9.18
C TRP A 58 7.27 7.04 -8.20
N VAL A 59 6.89 8.32 -8.15
CA VAL A 59 5.79 8.79 -7.29
C VAL A 59 4.49 8.09 -7.65
N ALA A 60 4.15 8.02 -8.94
CA ALA A 60 2.92 7.38 -9.40
C ALA A 60 2.87 5.90 -8.99
N ALA A 61 3.91 5.13 -9.29
CA ALA A 61 3.89 3.70 -9.03
C ALA A 61 3.96 3.34 -7.54
N VAL A 62 4.70 4.10 -6.73
CA VAL A 62 4.71 3.89 -5.27
C VAL A 62 3.38 4.31 -4.67
N THR A 63 2.76 5.40 -5.15
CA THR A 63 1.41 5.80 -4.73
C THR A 63 0.40 4.70 -5.02
N GLU A 64 0.38 4.18 -6.25
CA GLU A 64 -0.51 3.08 -6.65
C GLU A 64 -0.30 1.84 -5.77
N ALA A 65 0.93 1.37 -5.61
CA ALA A 65 1.23 0.19 -4.81
C ALA A 65 0.85 0.35 -3.32
N MET A 66 1.04 1.54 -2.76
CA MET A 66 0.62 1.87 -1.39
C MET A 66 -0.91 1.88 -1.29
N THR A 67 -1.60 2.51 -2.24
CA THR A 67 -3.06 2.55 -2.30
C THR A 67 -3.62 1.12 -2.39
N ASP A 68 -3.21 0.33 -3.37
CA ASP A 68 -3.67 -1.05 -3.58
C ASP A 68 -3.53 -1.92 -2.32
N ARG A 69 -2.43 -1.74 -1.58
CA ARG A 69 -2.17 -2.52 -0.38
C ARG A 69 -3.00 -2.05 0.81
N PHE A 70 -3.03 -0.74 1.06
CA PHE A 70 -3.50 -0.19 2.31
C PHE A 70 -4.99 0.22 2.33
N THR A 71 -5.64 0.37 1.17
CA THR A 71 -7.10 0.61 1.13
C THR A 71 -7.92 -0.63 1.50
N ARG A 72 -7.30 -1.82 1.51
CA ARG A 72 -7.93 -3.08 1.96
C ARG A 72 -8.23 -3.10 3.46
N TYR A 73 -7.66 -2.17 4.23
CA TYR A 73 -7.90 -2.06 5.67
C TYR A 73 -9.13 -1.21 5.98
N GLN A 74 -10.11 -1.81 6.64
CA GLN A 74 -11.41 -1.21 6.96
C GLN A 74 -11.58 -0.90 8.44
N GLY A 75 -10.52 -0.42 9.11
CA GLY A 75 -10.64 0.12 10.46
C GLY A 75 -11.50 1.39 10.51
N SER A 76 -11.82 1.81 11.73
CA SER A 76 -12.54 3.05 12.04
C SER A 76 -11.64 4.25 12.34
N LYS A 77 -10.33 4.04 12.58
CA LYS A 77 -9.38 5.11 12.88
C LYS A 77 -8.50 5.42 11.69
N LEU A 78 -8.44 6.71 11.33
CA LEU A 78 -7.67 7.18 10.20
C LEU A 78 -6.19 7.36 10.57
N TYR A 79 -5.33 6.84 9.71
CA TYR A 79 -3.89 7.03 9.76
C TYR A 79 -3.37 7.48 8.41
N HIS A 80 -2.38 8.37 8.40
CA HIS A 80 -1.75 8.85 7.18
C HIS A 80 -0.34 8.30 7.03
N LEU A 81 0.04 7.98 5.80
CA LEU A 81 1.38 7.53 5.45
C LEU A 81 2.04 8.59 4.58
N GLY A 82 3.14 9.15 5.09
CA GLY A 82 4.05 10.00 4.33
C GLY A 82 5.25 9.18 3.88
N VAL A 83 5.44 9.05 2.56
CA VAL A 83 6.55 8.30 1.94
C VAL A 83 7.40 9.26 1.12
N SER A 84 8.71 9.27 1.36
CA SER A 84 9.69 10.00 0.55
C SER A 84 10.59 9.00 -0.17
N ILE A 85 10.69 9.11 -1.49
CA ILE A 85 11.56 8.27 -2.32
C ILE A 85 12.92 8.94 -2.41
N GLU A 86 13.95 8.25 -1.93
CA GLU A 86 15.29 8.82 -1.74
C GLU A 86 16.26 8.38 -2.84
N GLY A 87 16.17 7.12 -3.29
CA GLY A 87 17.06 6.67 -4.34
C GLY A 87 16.68 5.33 -4.93
N TYR A 88 17.18 5.07 -6.15
CA TYR A 88 16.82 3.86 -6.88
C TYR A 88 17.95 3.34 -7.76
N VAL A 89 17.89 2.05 -8.05
CA VAL A 89 18.65 1.38 -9.10
C VAL A 89 17.67 0.49 -9.86
N LEU A 90 17.63 0.64 -11.19
CA LEU A 90 16.91 -0.24 -12.11
C LEU A 90 17.93 -0.98 -12.96
N ALA A 91 17.87 -2.31 -12.95
CA ALA A 91 18.86 -3.15 -13.61
C ALA A 91 18.84 -2.98 -15.15
N VAL A 92 20.01 -2.71 -15.73
CA VAL A 92 20.24 -2.58 -17.18
C VAL A 92 20.32 -3.98 -17.83
N PRO A 93 19.72 -4.20 -19.02
CA PRO A 93 19.75 -5.51 -19.65
C PRO A 93 21.11 -5.82 -20.27
N GLY A 94 21.39 -7.12 -20.42
CA GLY A 94 22.60 -7.60 -21.10
C GLY A 94 23.88 -7.65 -20.24
N VAL A 95 23.81 -7.33 -18.94
CA VAL A 95 24.94 -7.51 -18.01
C VAL A 95 24.90 -8.92 -17.40
N PRO A 96 26.01 -9.68 -17.37
CA PRO A 96 26.05 -11.00 -16.73
C PRO A 96 25.58 -10.96 -15.27
N ILE A 97 24.82 -11.95 -14.81
CA ILE A 97 24.18 -11.97 -13.46
C ILE A 97 25.18 -11.72 -12.32
N VAL A 98 26.40 -12.24 -12.43
CA VAL A 98 27.47 -12.06 -11.43
C VAL A 98 27.99 -10.62 -11.35
N ALA A 99 27.76 -9.83 -12.40
CA ALA A 99 28.22 -8.45 -12.55
C ALA A 99 27.07 -7.44 -12.61
N SER A 100 25.81 -7.88 -12.72
CA SER A 100 24.65 -7.00 -12.85
C SER A 100 24.28 -6.42 -11.48
N PRO A 101 24.23 -5.09 -11.32
CA PRO A 101 23.66 -4.50 -10.12
C PRO A 101 22.18 -4.90 -10.02
N LYS A 102 21.75 -5.34 -8.83
CA LYS A 102 20.35 -5.66 -8.55
C LYS A 102 19.53 -4.38 -8.50
N SER A 103 18.26 -4.48 -8.92
CA SER A 103 17.33 -3.36 -8.75
C SER A 103 17.08 -3.11 -7.26
N ALA A 104 17.01 -1.84 -6.89
CA ALA A 104 16.82 -1.40 -5.51
C ALA A 104 16.01 -0.10 -5.43
N LEU A 105 15.33 0.11 -4.32
CA LEU A 105 14.59 1.34 -4.01
C LEU A 105 14.79 1.67 -2.52
N ILE A 106 15.13 2.91 -2.22
CA ILE A 106 15.29 3.41 -0.85
C ILE A 106 14.20 4.44 -0.61
N LEU A 107 13.45 4.26 0.48
CA LEU A 107 12.38 5.15 0.88
C LEU A 107 12.46 5.47 2.37
N HIS A 108 11.90 6.61 2.75
CA HIS A 108 11.54 6.92 4.13
C HIS A 108 10.02 6.88 4.29
N VAL A 109 9.54 6.32 5.40
CA VAL A 109 8.12 6.29 5.76
C VAL A 109 7.87 6.90 7.13
N THR A 110 6.79 7.68 7.25
CA THR A 110 6.26 8.21 8.50
C THR A 110 4.78 7.90 8.60
N ALA A 111 4.36 7.31 9.72
CA ALA A 111 2.96 7.08 10.05
C ALA A 111 2.45 8.20 10.96
N TRP A 112 1.24 8.66 10.71
CA TRP A 112 0.55 9.71 11.47
C TRP A 112 -0.79 9.19 11.96
N ASP A 113 -1.11 9.52 13.21
CA ASP A 113 -2.45 9.34 13.79
C ASP A 113 -3.23 10.64 13.55
N ASP A 114 -4.33 10.53 12.81
CA ASP A 114 -5.19 11.67 12.44
C ASP A 114 -5.83 12.31 13.67
N ALA A 115 -6.48 11.49 14.50
CA ALA A 115 -7.22 11.96 15.68
C ALA A 115 -6.29 12.58 16.73
N ALA A 116 -5.09 12.02 16.89
CA ALA A 116 -4.08 12.58 17.79
C ALA A 116 -3.25 13.73 17.17
N GLY A 117 -3.40 13.98 15.86
CA GLY A 117 -2.72 15.06 15.14
C GLY A 117 -1.19 14.98 15.19
N LYS A 118 -0.61 13.78 15.27
CA LYS A 118 0.84 13.61 15.50
C LYS A 118 1.41 12.38 14.79
N LYS A 119 2.72 12.43 14.56
CA LYS A 119 3.50 11.28 14.09
C LYS A 119 3.52 10.18 15.14
N LEU A 120 3.36 8.94 14.70
CA LEU A 120 3.61 7.75 15.51
C LEU A 120 5.11 7.49 15.68
N ASN A 121 5.90 7.73 14.63
CA ASN A 121 7.35 7.67 14.65
C ASN A 121 7.98 9.07 14.59
N PRO A 122 8.78 9.49 15.60
CA PRO A 122 9.44 10.79 15.59
C PRO A 122 10.39 10.97 14.40
N GLU A 123 11.17 9.93 14.09
CA GLU A 123 12.10 9.88 12.96
C GLU A 123 11.53 8.98 11.85
N PRO A 124 11.66 9.36 10.56
CA PRO A 124 11.22 8.53 9.44
C PRO A 124 11.93 7.17 9.44
N HIS A 125 11.17 6.10 9.23
CA HIS A 125 11.73 4.76 9.09
C HIS A 125 12.26 4.57 7.66
N MET A 126 13.53 4.16 7.52
CA MET A 126 14.12 3.84 6.22
C MET A 126 13.77 2.42 5.80
N VAL A 127 13.26 2.28 4.58
CA VAL A 127 12.97 1.01 3.92
C VAL A 127 13.91 0.87 2.72
N THR A 128 14.69 -0.21 2.70
CA THR A 128 15.54 -0.58 1.56
C THR A 128 14.95 -1.80 0.88
N VAL A 129 14.43 -1.59 -0.32
CA VAL A 129 13.92 -2.63 -1.19
C VAL A 129 15.04 -3.11 -2.09
N VAL A 130 15.26 -4.42 -2.10
CA VAL A 130 16.09 -5.09 -3.10
C VAL A 130 15.25 -6.16 -3.76
N GLU A 131 15.46 -6.36 -5.05
CA GLU A 131 14.66 -7.32 -5.80
C GLU A 131 14.86 -8.77 -5.30
N SER A 132 13.75 -9.40 -4.91
CA SER A 132 13.68 -10.78 -4.45
C SER A 132 13.89 -11.75 -5.61
N ILE A 133 14.72 -12.77 -5.43
CA ILE A 133 14.81 -13.90 -6.37
C ILE A 133 13.61 -14.81 -6.08
N SER A 134 12.51 -14.69 -6.82
CA SER A 134 11.42 -15.69 -6.71
C SER A 134 11.83 -16.97 -7.46
N GLY A 135 11.44 -18.15 -6.96
CA GLY A 135 11.97 -19.45 -7.40
C GLY A 135 11.73 -19.84 -8.87
N ALA A 136 10.78 -19.19 -9.56
CA ALA A 136 10.60 -19.31 -11.02
C ALA A 136 11.49 -18.33 -11.81
N THR A 137 12.13 -17.39 -11.12
CA THR A 137 12.94 -16.27 -11.61
C THR A 137 14.43 -16.55 -11.40
N PHE A 138 14.87 -17.75 -11.81
CA PHE A 138 16.31 -18.03 -11.98
C PHE A 138 16.91 -17.25 -13.16
N LEU A 139 16.06 -16.55 -13.93
CA LEU A 139 16.44 -15.54 -14.91
C LEU A 139 16.24 -14.17 -14.25
N GLY A 140 17.35 -13.56 -13.82
CA GLY A 140 17.33 -12.25 -13.16
C GLY A 140 16.49 -11.22 -13.91
N SER A 141 15.72 -10.44 -13.16
CA SER A 141 14.89 -9.32 -13.62
C SER A 141 15.60 -8.37 -14.59
N GLY A 142 16.90 -8.15 -14.37
CA GLY A 142 17.74 -7.34 -15.23
C GLY A 142 17.82 -7.85 -16.67
N LEU A 143 17.69 -9.16 -16.92
CA LEU A 143 17.98 -9.75 -18.23
C LEU A 143 16.82 -9.63 -19.24
N THR A 144 15.57 -9.57 -18.78
CA THR A 144 14.38 -9.61 -19.68
C THR A 144 13.22 -8.68 -19.30
N GLN A 145 13.18 -8.11 -18.08
CA GLN A 145 12.07 -7.25 -17.69
C GLN A 145 12.20 -5.83 -18.27
N SER A 146 11.06 -5.25 -18.63
CA SER A 146 10.98 -3.84 -18.98
C SER A 146 11.22 -2.96 -17.77
N LYS A 147 11.51 -1.67 -18.01
CA LYS A 147 11.69 -0.68 -16.93
C LYS A 147 10.43 -0.61 -16.07
N GLU A 148 9.27 -0.59 -16.72
CA GLU A 148 7.94 -0.46 -16.11
C GLU A 148 7.65 -1.64 -15.19
N VAL A 149 7.97 -2.87 -15.61
CA VAL A 149 7.81 -4.07 -14.78
C VAL A 149 8.71 -4.03 -13.55
N GLN A 150 9.98 -3.66 -13.69
CA GLN A 150 10.90 -3.54 -12.54
C GLN A 150 10.43 -2.48 -11.55
N LEU A 151 9.96 -1.34 -12.07
CA LEU A 151 9.46 -0.22 -11.29
C LEU A 151 8.22 -0.67 -10.49
N GLN A 152 7.24 -1.32 -11.13
CA GLN A 152 6.07 -1.88 -10.45
C GLN A 152 6.45 -2.93 -9.39
N ASN A 153 7.36 -3.86 -9.71
CA ASN A 153 7.80 -4.89 -8.77
C ASN A 153 8.47 -4.28 -7.53
N LEU A 154 9.33 -3.28 -7.70
CA LEU A 154 9.95 -2.58 -6.58
C LEU A 154 8.92 -1.81 -5.76
N SER A 155 7.96 -1.13 -6.39
CA SER A 155 6.89 -0.41 -5.70
C SER A 155 5.99 -1.34 -4.87
N ARG A 156 5.58 -2.49 -5.41
CA ARG A 156 4.79 -3.50 -4.66
C ARG A 156 5.59 -4.07 -3.48
N ASN A 157 6.88 -4.35 -3.68
CA ASN A 157 7.78 -4.76 -2.60
C ASN A 157 7.96 -3.66 -1.54
N ALA A 158 8.03 -2.39 -1.92
CA ALA A 158 8.09 -1.27 -1.00
C ALA A 158 6.86 -1.23 -0.10
N ALA A 159 5.67 -1.29 -0.70
CA ALA A 159 4.41 -1.33 0.04
C ALA A 159 4.35 -2.52 1.01
N LYS A 160 4.75 -3.73 0.58
CA LYS A 160 4.79 -4.92 1.44
C LYS A 160 5.75 -4.77 2.62
N GLN A 161 6.93 -4.20 2.39
CA GLN A 161 7.89 -3.97 3.46
C GLN A 161 7.43 -2.89 4.45
N ILE A 162 6.75 -1.86 3.96
CA ILE A 162 6.11 -0.86 4.83
C ILE A 162 5.01 -1.51 5.66
N GLU A 163 4.13 -2.34 5.07
CA GLU A 163 3.09 -3.09 5.80
C GLU A 163 3.72 -3.99 6.87
N THR A 164 4.77 -4.74 6.51
CA THR A 164 5.51 -5.61 7.44
C THR A 164 6.13 -4.80 8.58
N TRP A 165 6.62 -3.59 8.31
CA TRP A 165 7.10 -2.69 9.35
C TRP A 165 5.96 -2.24 10.27
N LEU A 166 4.84 -1.79 9.72
CA LEU A 166 3.65 -1.36 10.48
C LEU A 166 3.10 -2.48 11.36
N VAL A 167 3.01 -3.71 10.84
CA VAL A 167 2.61 -4.90 11.61
C VAL A 167 3.55 -5.10 12.81
N ARG A 168 4.87 -5.00 12.61
CA ARG A 168 5.83 -5.10 13.70
C ARG A 168 5.70 -3.97 14.72
N GLN A 169 5.38 -2.74 14.28
CA GLN A 169 5.14 -1.63 15.21
C GLN A 169 3.85 -1.86 16.00
N ASN A 170 2.81 -2.39 15.37
CA ASN A 170 1.56 -2.73 16.04
C ASN A 170 1.74 -3.86 17.07
N GLN A 171 2.50 -4.90 16.70
CA GLN A 171 2.87 -5.97 17.62
C GLN A 171 3.64 -5.46 18.83
N LYS A 172 4.56 -4.51 18.64
CA LYS A 172 5.43 -4.01 19.70
C LYS A 172 4.80 -2.92 20.57
N PHE A 173 4.00 -2.04 19.97
CA PHE A 173 3.57 -0.79 20.60
C PHE A 173 2.05 -0.61 20.60
N GLY A 174 1.28 -1.50 19.97
CA GLY A 174 -0.17 -1.39 19.88
C GLY A 174 -0.62 -0.14 19.11
N TRP A 175 0.14 0.30 18.10
CA TRP A 175 -0.13 1.54 17.37
C TRP A 175 -1.55 1.67 16.83
N PHE A 176 -2.17 0.54 16.50
CA PHE A 176 -3.50 0.46 15.90
C PHE A 176 -4.49 -0.27 16.79
N GLU A 177 -4.16 -0.46 18.07
CA GLU A 177 -4.98 -1.19 19.04
C GLU A 177 -5.81 -0.21 19.88
N ASP A 178 -7.11 -0.45 20.00
CA ASP A 178 -8.01 0.47 20.73
C ASP A 178 -7.81 0.46 22.23
N ASP A 179 -7.42 -0.69 22.77
CA ASP A 179 -7.10 -0.89 24.18
C ASP A 179 -5.66 -0.50 24.54
N GLY A 180 -4.84 -0.14 23.54
CA GLY A 180 -3.42 0.14 23.68
C GLY A 180 -2.57 -1.08 24.05
N VAL A 181 -3.14 -2.28 24.09
CA VAL A 181 -2.42 -3.52 24.37
C VAL A 181 -1.72 -3.97 23.08
N PRO A 182 -0.38 -4.14 23.08
CA PRO A 182 0.35 -4.53 21.88
C PRO A 182 -0.18 -5.83 21.27
N ALA A 183 -0.26 -5.90 19.93
CA ALA A 183 -0.86 -7.06 19.26
C ALA A 183 -0.12 -8.39 19.53
N SER A 184 1.16 -8.36 19.95
CA SER A 184 1.87 -9.58 20.35
C SER A 184 1.40 -10.19 21.67
N GLU A 185 0.64 -9.45 22.47
CA GLU A 185 0.10 -9.90 23.76
C GLU A 185 -1.34 -10.43 23.63
N LYS A 186 -1.94 -10.31 22.44
CA LYS A 186 -3.30 -10.76 22.13
C LYS A 186 -3.30 -12.22 21.68
N SER A 187 -4.41 -12.91 21.91
CA SER A 187 -4.61 -14.29 21.41
C SER A 187 -4.99 -14.29 19.94
N ASP A 188 -4.71 -15.40 19.23
CA ASP A 188 -5.07 -15.56 17.82
C ASP A 188 -6.59 -15.38 17.56
N ASP A 189 -7.42 -15.83 18.50
CA ASP A 189 -8.89 -15.65 18.44
C ASP A 189 -9.31 -14.18 18.55
N GLU A 190 -8.54 -13.36 19.24
CA GLU A 190 -8.78 -11.91 19.38
C GLU A 190 -8.33 -11.15 18.14
N LEU A 191 -7.14 -11.50 17.61
CA LEU A 191 -6.63 -10.94 16.36
C LEU A 191 -7.56 -11.27 15.19
N THR A 192 -8.10 -12.49 15.14
CA THR A 192 -9.02 -12.93 14.06
C THR A 192 -10.39 -12.27 14.16
N ARG A 193 -10.95 -12.08 15.37
CA ARG A 193 -12.24 -11.37 15.55
C ARG A 193 -12.18 -9.90 15.18
N THR A 194 -11.01 -9.29 15.33
CA THR A 194 -10.81 -7.85 15.14
C THR A 194 -10.22 -7.54 13.77
N ALA A 195 -9.68 -8.54 13.06
CA ALA A 195 -9.23 -8.40 11.70
C ALA A 195 -10.41 -8.03 10.79
N PRO A 196 -10.22 -7.15 9.79
CA PRO A 196 -11.24 -6.91 8.80
C PRO A 196 -11.60 -8.24 8.13
N ALA A 197 -12.89 -8.58 8.13
CA ALA A 197 -13.38 -9.75 7.43
C ALA A 197 -13.00 -9.62 5.95
N ALA A 198 -12.27 -10.60 5.41
CA ALA A 198 -12.20 -10.77 3.98
C ALA A 198 -13.65 -10.99 3.50
N ASP A 199 -14.12 -10.17 2.55
CA ASP A 199 -15.45 -10.33 1.98
C ASP A 199 -15.63 -11.78 1.54
N GLU A 200 -16.47 -12.53 2.25
CA GLU A 200 -17.11 -13.71 1.68
C GLU A 200 -18.00 -13.21 0.56
N THR A 201 -17.45 -13.13 -0.65
CA THR A 201 -18.26 -13.00 -1.87
C THR A 201 -19.25 -14.17 -1.86
N PRO A 202 -20.56 -13.94 -1.72
CA PRO A 202 -21.51 -15.03 -1.81
C PRO A 202 -21.41 -15.58 -3.22
N ALA A 203 -21.18 -16.89 -3.33
CA ALA A 203 -21.20 -17.61 -4.59
C ALA A 203 -22.42 -17.18 -5.40
N ALA A 204 -22.17 -16.70 -6.62
CA ALA A 204 -23.18 -16.28 -7.57
C ALA A 204 -24.20 -17.42 -7.79
N GLY A 205 -25.36 -17.25 -7.18
CA GLY A 205 -26.56 -18.04 -7.44
C GLY A 205 -27.37 -17.38 -8.53
N GLU A 206 -27.38 -18.05 -9.67
CA GLU A 206 -28.15 -17.78 -10.88
C GLU A 206 -29.62 -17.43 -10.59
N ALA A 207 -30.05 -16.23 -10.97
CA ALA A 207 -31.47 -15.91 -11.18
C ALA A 207 -31.59 -14.87 -12.30
N ALA A 208 -31.66 -15.39 -13.53
CA ALA A 208 -32.14 -14.63 -14.67
C ALA A 208 -33.65 -14.41 -14.55
N ALA A 209 -34.08 -13.15 -14.50
CA ALA A 209 -35.41 -12.74 -14.97
C ALA A 209 -35.38 -11.27 -15.44
N ARG A 210 -35.65 -11.11 -16.72
CA ARG A 210 -35.73 -9.92 -17.57
C ARG A 210 -37.05 -9.17 -17.39
N VAL A 211 -37.05 -7.82 -17.43
CA VAL A 211 -37.99 -6.87 -18.10
C VAL A 211 -37.35 -5.47 -18.00
N GLU A 212 -36.67 -4.95 -19.03
CA GLU A 212 -37.12 -4.02 -20.11
C GLU A 212 -37.07 -2.50 -19.79
N SER A 213 -36.23 -1.83 -20.59
CA SER A 213 -36.34 -0.51 -21.26
C SER A 213 -36.66 0.77 -20.48
N GLY A 214 -35.69 1.70 -20.54
CA GLY A 214 -35.98 3.13 -20.66
C GLY A 214 -35.07 4.07 -19.86
N ASP A 215 -33.82 4.28 -20.29
CA ASP A 215 -33.30 5.65 -20.51
C ASP A 215 -31.96 5.58 -21.26
N ALA A 216 -31.77 6.44 -22.27
CA ALA A 216 -30.51 6.52 -23.01
C ALA A 216 -29.51 7.41 -22.25
N PRO A 217 -28.20 7.11 -22.24
CA PRO A 217 -27.22 8.01 -21.65
C PRO A 217 -27.10 9.29 -22.47
N LEU A 218 -27.23 10.44 -21.81
CA LEU A 218 -27.00 11.78 -22.37
C LEU A 218 -25.61 11.88 -23.01
N THR A 219 -25.53 12.58 -24.13
CA THR A 219 -24.29 12.68 -24.91
C THR A 219 -23.26 13.60 -24.22
N PRO A 220 -21.95 13.47 -24.53
CA PRO A 220 -20.91 14.34 -23.96
C PRO A 220 -21.15 15.85 -24.17
N ALA A 221 -21.99 16.23 -25.14
CA ALA A 221 -22.37 17.61 -25.38
C ALA A 221 -23.36 18.17 -24.34
N GLU A 222 -24.21 17.33 -23.74
CA GLU A 222 -25.16 17.73 -22.70
C GLU A 222 -24.48 17.88 -21.33
N GLN A 223 -23.41 17.12 -21.07
CA GLN A 223 -22.58 17.29 -19.87
C GLN A 223 -21.81 18.61 -19.86
N ALA A 224 -21.48 19.15 -21.05
CA ALA A 224 -20.82 20.45 -21.18
C ALA A 224 -21.78 21.64 -20.92
N THR A 225 -23.08 21.49 -21.16
CA THR A 225 -24.07 22.55 -20.88
C THR A 225 -24.42 22.61 -19.39
N ALA A 226 -24.50 21.46 -18.70
CA ALA A 226 -24.74 21.41 -17.26
C ALA A 226 -23.59 22.01 -16.42
N ALA A 227 -22.35 21.97 -16.93
CA ALA A 227 -21.18 22.55 -16.26
C ALA A 227 -21.12 24.10 -16.37
N VAL A 228 -21.86 24.71 -17.30
CA VAL A 228 -21.89 26.18 -17.49
C VAL A 228 -22.92 26.85 -16.57
N GLU A 229 -23.98 26.14 -16.16
CA GLU A 229 -25.04 26.69 -15.29
C GLU A 229 -24.65 26.76 -13.80
N ILE A 230 -23.52 26.18 -13.40
CA ILE A 230 -23.06 26.14 -11.99
C ILE A 230 -22.07 27.28 -11.68
N ILE A 231 -21.75 28.13 -12.66
CA ILE A 231 -20.89 29.32 -12.49
C ILE A 231 -21.76 30.58 -12.50
N GLU A 232 -22.63 30.74 -11.51
CA GLU A 232 -23.10 32.07 -11.07
C GLU A 232 -22.66 32.28 -9.62
N GLU A 233 -21.79 33.27 -9.41
CA GLU A 233 -21.39 33.76 -8.09
C GLU A 233 -22.61 34.25 -7.30
N PRO A 234 -22.69 34.02 -5.97
CA PRO A 234 -23.70 34.68 -5.16
C PRO A 234 -23.41 36.18 -5.06
N ASP A 235 -24.35 36.98 -5.55
CA ASP A 235 -24.43 38.44 -5.46
C ASP A 235 -24.24 38.94 -4.01
N VAL A 236 -23.13 39.63 -3.75
CA VAL A 236 -22.84 40.27 -2.45
C VAL A 236 -23.47 41.66 -2.45
N ALA A 237 -24.61 41.80 -1.79
CA ALA A 237 -25.27 43.08 -1.58
C ALA A 237 -24.35 44.10 -0.85
N PRO A 238 -24.35 45.38 -1.25
CA PRO A 238 -23.49 46.40 -0.63
C PRO A 238 -24.00 46.79 0.76
N ARG A 239 -23.10 46.77 1.75
CA ARG A 239 -23.30 47.36 3.09
C ARG A 239 -23.54 48.88 2.95
N VAL A 240 -24.72 49.33 3.36
CA VAL A 240 -25.00 50.76 3.59
C VAL A 240 -24.29 51.20 4.88
N ILE A 241 -23.61 52.32 4.78
CA ILE A 241 -22.92 53.01 5.88
C ILE A 241 -23.94 54.00 6.46
N GLU A 242 -24.32 53.83 7.72
CA GLU A 242 -24.80 54.88 8.62
C GLU A 242 -24.23 54.65 10.03
#